data_AF-A0A7S2B0A3-F1
#
_entry.id   AF-A0A7S2B0A3-F1
#
_cell.length_a   1.000
_cell.length_b   1.000
_cell.length_c   1.000
_cell.angle_alpha   90.00
_cell.angle_beta   90.00
_cell.angle_gamma   90.00
#
_symmetry.space_group_name_H-M   'P 1'
#
loop_
_entity.id
_entity.type
_entity.pdbx_description
1 polymer ?
#
loop_
_entity_poly.entity_id
_entity_poly.type
_entity_poly.pdbx_seq_one_letter_code
_entity_poly.pdbx_strand_id
1 'polypeptide(L)'
;LHEDFSFIGLTDDWFLSMCLFHKMFKVDCFLAMFEDNRQVRPDDNLPYDPSILDGVTDPYDTQIYDEAVRIFNKRAKEFNVTEESCWDTCWRPVGLEGWLNRTK
;
A
#
# COMPACT_ATOMS: atom_id res chain seq x y z
N LEU A 1 -6.38 -6.28 15.79
CA LEU A 1 -5.27 -5.69 14.99
C LEU A 1 -3.88 -6.02 15.54
N HIS A 2 -3.67 -6.09 16.86
CA HIS A 2 -2.32 -6.14 17.44
C HIS A 2 -1.61 -7.50 17.47
N GLU A 3 -2.36 -8.59 17.58
CA GLU A 3 -1.78 -9.90 17.90
C GLU A 3 -1.98 -10.92 16.78
N ASP A 4 -3.03 -10.76 15.96
CA ASP A 4 -3.42 -11.78 14.96
C ASP A 4 -2.95 -11.48 13.53
N PHE A 5 -2.56 -10.22 13.24
CA PHE A 5 -2.08 -9.82 11.91
C PHE A 5 -0.55 -9.70 11.92
N SER A 6 0.10 -10.59 11.18
CA SER A 6 1.56 -10.53 11.00
C SER A 6 2.01 -9.34 10.15
N PHE A 7 1.12 -8.80 9.32
CA PHE A 7 1.38 -7.67 8.43
C PHE A 7 0.10 -6.87 8.20
N ILE A 8 0.26 -5.55 8.12
CA ILE A 8 -0.78 -4.60 7.75
C ILE A 8 -0.14 -3.66 6.72
N GLY A 9 -0.77 -3.51 5.56
CA GLY A 9 -0.38 -2.58 4.51
C GLY A 9 -1.48 -1.54 4.25
N LEU A 10 -1.12 -0.47 3.56
CA LEU A 10 -2.02 0.61 3.16
C LEU A 10 -2.10 0.67 1.63
N THR A 11 -3.31 0.79 1.09
CA THR A 11 -3.54 0.89 -0.36
C THR A 11 -2.97 2.19 -0.92
N ASP A 12 -3.12 3.31 -0.21
CA ASP A 12 -2.59 4.62 -0.62
C ASP A 12 -1.05 4.62 -0.67
N ASP A 13 -0.41 3.82 0.20
CA ASP A 13 1.04 3.63 0.25
C ASP A 13 1.43 2.22 -0.23
N TRP A 14 0.84 1.75 -1.34
CA TRP A 14 1.00 0.37 -1.83
C TRP A 14 2.47 -0.04 -2.01
N PHE A 15 3.28 0.82 -2.61
CA PHE A 15 4.69 0.53 -2.92
C PHE A 15 5.52 0.37 -1.64
N LEU A 16 5.28 1.23 -0.65
CA LEU A 16 5.92 1.12 0.67
C LEU A 16 5.41 -0.10 1.43
N SER A 17 4.13 -0.45 1.28
CA SER A 17 3.56 -1.67 1.86
C SER A 17 4.23 -2.93 1.36
N MET A 18 4.45 -3.06 0.05
CA MET A 18 5.15 -4.21 -0.51
C MET A 18 6.62 -4.25 -0.11
N CYS A 19 7.29 -3.09 -0.02
CA CYS A 19 8.66 -3.02 0.49
C CYS A 19 8.73 -3.39 1.99
N LEU A 20 7.77 -2.96 2.81
CA LEU A 20 7.69 -3.34 4.21
C LEU A 20 7.50 -4.86 4.35
N PHE A 21 6.63 -5.46 3.54
CA PHE A 21 6.46 -6.90 3.50
C PHE A 21 7.78 -7.62 3.17
N HIS A 22 8.48 -7.17 2.12
CA HIS A 22 9.82 -7.65 1.76
C HIS A 22 10.80 -7.61 2.94
N LYS A 23 10.89 -6.47 3.64
CA LYS A 23 11.83 -6.32 4.77
C LYS A 23 11.42 -7.13 6.02
N MET A 24 10.12 -7.23 6.30
CA MET A 24 9.60 -7.97 7.45
C MET A 24 9.84 -9.47 7.31
N PHE A 25 9.59 -10.02 6.12
CA PHE A 25 9.63 -11.47 5.89
C PHE A 25 10.89 -11.95 5.16
N LYS A 26 11.76 -11.03 4.73
CA LYS A 26 12.99 -11.33 3.97
C LYS A 26 12.71 -12.16 2.72
N VAL A 27 11.63 -11.80 2.02
CA VAL A 27 11.23 -12.43 0.75
C VAL A 27 11.58 -11.51 -0.40
N ASP A 28 12.00 -12.04 -1.55
CA ASP A 28 12.36 -11.20 -2.69
C ASP A 28 11.17 -10.38 -3.21
N CYS A 29 11.45 -9.16 -3.68
CA CYS A 29 10.46 -8.39 -4.42
C CYS A 29 10.29 -8.96 -5.83
N PHE A 30 9.07 -8.93 -6.34
CA PHE A 30 8.75 -9.30 -7.71
C PHE A 30 7.84 -8.24 -8.36
N LEU A 31 8.01 -8.02 -9.66
CA LEU A 31 7.32 -6.94 -10.37
C LEU A 31 5.79 -7.04 -10.25
N ALA A 32 5.24 -8.27 -10.26
CA ALA A 32 3.81 -8.51 -10.12
C ALA A 32 3.21 -8.05 -8.77
N MET A 33 4.02 -7.76 -7.74
CA MET A 33 3.54 -7.13 -6.49
C MET A 33 3.10 -5.68 -6.71
N PHE A 34 3.57 -5.03 -7.78
CA PHE A 34 3.38 -3.61 -8.04
C PHE A 34 2.50 -3.34 -9.26
N GLU A 35 1.96 -4.39 -9.88
CA GLU A 35 1.02 -4.26 -10.97
C GLU A 35 -0.38 -3.91 -10.43
N ASP A 36 -1.06 -3.01 -11.13
CA ASP A 36 -2.47 -2.75 -10.86
C ASP A 36 -3.30 -3.92 -11.39
N ASN A 37 -3.70 -4.80 -10.48
CA ASN A 37 -4.53 -5.96 -10.77
C ASN A 37 -6.02 -5.72 -10.48
N ARG A 38 -6.42 -4.47 -10.20
CA ARG A 38 -7.84 -4.14 -9.99
C ARG A 38 -8.58 -4.43 -11.28
N GLN A 39 -9.63 -5.24 -11.17
CA GLN A 39 -10.51 -5.47 -12.30
C GLN A 39 -11.23 -4.16 -12.61
N VAL A 40 -10.80 -3.50 -13.68
CA VAL A 40 -11.45 -2.30 -14.19
C VAL A 40 -12.85 -2.71 -14.65
N ARG A 41 -13.89 -2.35 -13.88
CA ARG A 41 -15.28 -2.43 -14.35
C ARG A 41 -15.45 -1.41 -15.49
N PRO A 42 -16.37 -1.63 -16.44
CA PRO A 42 -16.57 -0.73 -17.58
C PRO A 42 -16.79 0.76 -17.22
N ASP A 43 -17.25 1.05 -16.00
CA ASP A 43 -17.51 2.40 -15.48
C ASP A 43 -16.35 3.02 -14.66
N ASP A 44 -15.21 2.33 -14.49
CA ASP A 44 -14.12 2.76 -13.59
C ASP A 44 -13.28 3.96 -14.10
N ASN A 45 -13.58 4.48 -15.30
CA ASN A 45 -13.04 5.75 -15.78
C ASN A 45 -13.83 6.97 -15.25
N LEU A 46 -14.94 6.75 -14.55
CA LEU A 46 -15.69 7.82 -13.91
C LEU A 46 -15.04 8.18 -12.57
N PRO A 47 -14.94 9.48 -12.23
CA PRO A 47 -14.53 9.90 -10.90
C PRO A 47 -15.40 9.21 -9.84
N TYR A 48 -14.79 8.79 -8.73
CA TYR A 48 -15.53 8.28 -7.59
C TYR A 48 -16.58 9.31 -7.17
N ASP A 49 -17.86 8.94 -7.28
CA ASP A 49 -18.98 9.77 -6.87
C ASP A 49 -19.40 9.36 -5.46
N PRO A 50 -19.00 10.10 -4.40
CA PRO A 50 -19.39 9.77 -3.03
C PRO A 50 -20.90 9.96 -2.79
N SER A 51 -21.62 10.65 -3.69
CA SER A 51 -23.07 10.84 -3.53
C SER A 51 -23.86 9.54 -3.61
N ILE A 52 -23.31 8.50 -4.26
CA ILE A 52 -23.91 7.16 -4.30
C ILE A 52 -24.00 6.51 -2.92
N LEU A 53 -23.17 6.98 -1.97
CA LEU A 53 -23.22 6.51 -0.59
C LEU A 53 -24.35 7.18 0.20
N ASP A 54 -25.01 8.22 -0.32
CA ASP A 54 -26.13 8.92 0.33
C ASP A 54 -25.87 9.29 1.80
N GLY A 55 -24.63 9.73 2.08
CA GLY A 55 -24.21 10.09 3.44
C GLY A 55 -24.01 8.91 4.39
N VAL A 56 -24.09 7.66 3.91
CA VAL A 56 -23.69 6.47 4.66
C VAL A 56 -22.20 6.59 4.96
N THR A 57 -21.90 6.61 6.25
CA THR A 57 -20.55 6.50 6.80
C THR A 57 -20.51 5.28 7.69
N ASP A 58 -19.40 4.55 7.65
CA ASP A 58 -19.13 3.53 8.66
C ASP A 58 -18.45 4.23 9.85
N PRO A 59 -19.12 4.34 11.03
CA PRO A 59 -18.55 5.03 12.17
C PRO A 59 -17.40 4.26 12.86
N TYR A 60 -17.18 3.01 12.48
CA TYR A 60 -16.16 2.13 13.06
C TYR A 60 -14.90 2.04 12.19
N ASP A 61 -15.05 2.12 10.87
CA ASP A 61 -13.91 2.00 9.93
C ASP A 61 -12.81 3.00 10.20
N THR A 62 -13.15 4.26 10.51
CA THR A 62 -12.15 5.30 10.80
C THR A 62 -11.23 4.89 11.95
N GLN A 63 -11.78 4.36 13.04
CA GLN A 63 -10.98 3.98 14.21
C GLN A 63 -10.07 2.80 13.91
N ILE A 64 -10.55 1.84 13.12
CA ILE A 64 -9.78 0.66 12.71
C ILE A 64 -8.67 1.08 11.74
N TYR A 65 -8.98 1.97 10.79
CA TYR A 65 -8.04 2.50 9.82
C TYR A 65 -6.93 3.33 10.47
N ASP A 66 -7.29 4.24 11.38
CA ASP A 66 -6.32 5.06 12.12
C ASP A 66 -5.32 4.18 12.89
N GLU A 67 -5.82 3.11 13.51
CA GLU A 67 -4.99 2.15 14.22
C GLU A 67 -4.11 1.33 13.25
N ALA A 68 -4.63 0.92 12.09
CA ALA A 68 -3.86 0.26 11.05
C ALA A 68 -2.72 1.16 10.53
N VAL A 69 -3.00 2.44 10.29
CA VAL A 69 -2.01 3.46 9.89
C VAL A 69 -0.95 3.63 10.97
N ARG A 70 -1.34 3.68 12.25
CA ARG A 70 -0.40 3.79 13.37
C ARG A 70 0.54 2.58 13.44
N ILE A 71 0.00 1.36 13.28
CA ILE A 71 0.79 0.12 13.25
C ILE A 71 1.73 0.11 12.03
N PHE A 72 1.22 0.44 10.84
CA PHE A 72 2.00 0.53 9.62
C PHE A 72 3.20 1.46 9.78
N ASN A 73 2.98 2.70 10.24
CA ASN A 73 4.04 3.68 10.44
C ASN A 73 5.06 3.24 11.48
N LYS A 74 4.62 2.59 12.58
CA LYS A 74 5.52 2.00 13.57
C LYS A 74 6.41 0.93 12.94
N ARG A 75 5.84 -0.01 12.16
CA ARG A 75 6.60 -1.07 11.49
C ARG A 75 7.52 -0.52 10.41
N ALA A 76 7.07 0.44 9.60
CA ALA A 76 7.89 1.12 8.61
C ALA A 76 9.14 1.72 9.25
N LYS A 77 8.99 2.38 10.40
CA LYS A 77 10.12 2.88 11.18
C LYS A 77 11.03 1.76 11.71
N GLU A 78 10.46 0.71 12.30
CA GLU A 78 11.22 -0.44 12.81
C GLU A 78 12.08 -1.13 11.74
N PHE A 79 11.58 -1.22 10.51
CA PHE A 79 12.24 -1.87 9.39
C PHE A 79 12.97 -0.89 8.44
N ASN A 80 13.10 0.38 8.84
CA ASN A 80 13.71 1.45 8.05
C ASN A 80 13.16 1.50 6.62
N VAL A 81 11.83 1.50 6.46
CA VAL A 81 11.12 1.61 5.19
C VAL A 81 10.92 3.08 4.88
N THR A 82 11.57 3.55 3.83
CA THR A 82 11.43 4.86 3.21
C THR A 82 11.51 4.65 1.70
N GLU A 83 11.06 5.62 0.89
CA GLU A 83 11.21 5.52 -0.56
C GLU A 83 12.66 5.27 -0.98
N GLU A 84 13.60 6.01 -0.37
CA GLU A 84 15.04 5.87 -0.61
C GLU A 84 15.54 4.46 -0.29
N SER A 85 15.20 3.92 0.89
CA SER A 85 15.70 2.61 1.29
C SER A 85 15.06 1.47 0.48
N CYS A 86 13.83 1.67 0.00
CA CYS A 86 13.12 0.71 -0.84
C CYS A 86 13.59 0.75 -2.30
N TRP A 87 14.06 1.91 -2.78
CA TRP A 87 14.62 2.05 -4.11
C TRP A 87 15.73 1.04 -4.36
N ASP A 88 16.73 1.01 -3.47
CA ASP A 88 17.89 0.14 -3.65
C ASP A 88 17.61 -1.33 -3.37
N THR A 89 16.69 -1.63 -2.45
CA THR A 89 16.49 -2.99 -1.93
C THR A 89 15.36 -3.76 -2.61
N CYS A 90 14.37 -3.07 -3.18
CA CYS A 90 13.15 -3.69 -3.69
C CYS A 90 12.76 -3.16 -5.07
N TRP A 91 12.67 -1.84 -5.26
CA TRP A 91 12.05 -1.27 -6.45
C TRP A 91 12.95 -1.26 -7.68
N ARG A 92 14.20 -0.81 -7.55
CA ARG A 92 15.17 -0.84 -8.65
C ARG A 92 15.45 -2.27 -9.13
N PRO A 93 15.71 -3.27 -8.25
CA PRO A 93 15.98 -4.64 -8.69
C PRO A 93 14.86 -5.26 -9.53
N VAL A 94 13.60 -4.89 -9.30
CA VAL A 94 12.45 -5.41 -10.07
C VAL A 94 12.08 -4.53 -11.28
N GLY A 95 12.84 -3.48 -11.56
CA GLY A 95 12.67 -2.64 -12.75
C GLY A 95 11.60 -1.56 -12.65
N LEU A 96 11.26 -1.07 -11.44
CA LEU A 96 10.26 0.00 -11.26
C LEU A 96 10.74 1.40 -11.67
N GLU A 97 11.98 1.56 -12.13
CA GLU A 97 12.56 2.85 -12.53
C GLU A 97 11.73 3.58 -13.60
N GLY A 98 11.13 2.84 -14.53
CA GLY A 98 10.25 3.39 -15.57
C GLY A 98 8.82 3.66 -15.11
N TRP A 99 8.39 3.14 -13.94
CA TRP A 99 7.01 3.22 -13.45
C TRP A 99 6.75 4.53 -12.69
N LEU A 100 7.65 4.93 -11.78
CA LEU A 100 7.51 6.18 -11.01
C LEU A 100 7.57 7.45 -11.89
N ASN A 101 8.21 7.37 -13.06
CA ASN A 101 8.26 8.47 -14.02
C ASN A 101 6.98 8.62 -14.85
N ARG A 102 6.05 7.65 -14.81
CA ARG A 102 4.77 7.71 -15.54
C ARG A 102 3.62 8.29 -14.72
N THR A 103 3.82 8.47 -13.42
CA THR A 103 2.82 8.94 -12.46
C THR A 103 3.05 10.38 -11.98
N LYS A 104 4.02 11.09 -12.57
CA LYS A 104 4.18 12.55 -12.45
C LYS A 104 3.63 13.24 -13.69
#